data_AF-A0A372QBH7-F1
#
_entry.id   AF-A0A372QBH7-F1
#
_cell.length_a   1.000
_cell.length_b   1.000
_cell.length_c   1.000
_cell.angle_alpha   90.00
_cell.angle_beta   90.00
_cell.angle_gamma   90.00
#
_symmetry.space_group_name_H-M   'P 1'
#
loop_
_entity.id
_entity.type
_entity.pdbx_description
1 polymer ?
#
loop_
_entity_poly.entity_id
_entity_poly.type
_entity_poly.pdbx_seq_one_letter_code
_entity_poly.pdbx_strand_id
1 'polypeptide(L)'
;MPDCANNEFPMGYSWTTSNLDQINISYNSSLKFFPLSTKAEVMAILTALISCSPKAFISIHTNFQCAINTFHKLKNLYLISPRRFNKINNNILWSAIYHIIKFLGLRVKFIKVKAHSSNLYNDKADSLVKTGRLENPNTSILHDHLPNQALTIMWNNEISLDKDVRKCFGTILNYRRIENHFNHPSLSFIKEATKNNLIEWLFTSKWFNYNEYNNSTHVKHTKNTKWKIRCSTLLLPTMDIIKRNYPTLIMKEELQQHAQNSWREIRTKDKKIIQNIISELLKTPVQPSFSNFSNFSSKRTPATEHEPSSNIIPEPSNDTQFPQNAIA
;
A
#
# COMPACT_ATOMS: atom_id res chain seq x y z
N MET A 1 13.05 -0.88 25.51
CA MET A 1 12.86 -0.22 24.21
C MET A 1 14.23 -0.03 23.60
N PRO A 2 14.59 -0.71 22.50
CA PRO A 2 15.74 -0.30 21.72
C PRO A 2 15.38 1.00 20.99
N ASP A 3 16.27 1.99 21.03
CA ASP A 3 16.09 3.26 20.33
C ASP A 3 15.82 3.03 18.84
N CYS A 4 14.64 3.43 18.36
CA CYS A 4 14.31 3.45 16.92
C CYS A 4 15.24 4.37 16.10
N ALA A 5 16.12 5.15 16.75
CA ALA A 5 17.13 5.98 16.10
C ALA A 5 18.27 5.16 15.45
N ASN A 6 18.49 3.91 15.86
CA ASN A 6 19.58 3.07 15.35
C ASN A 6 19.17 2.15 14.18
N ASN A 7 17.92 2.25 13.69
CA ASN A 7 17.51 1.59 12.45
C ASN A 7 17.94 2.42 11.23
N GLU A 8 19.24 2.66 11.09
CA GLU A 8 19.76 3.03 9.78
C GLU A 8 19.55 1.83 8.86
N PHE A 9 18.86 2.04 7.74
CA PHE A 9 18.78 1.05 6.66
C PHE A 9 19.97 1.30 5.73
N PRO A 10 21.12 0.62 5.94
CA PRO A 10 22.31 0.86 5.15
C PRO A 10 22.04 0.52 3.67
N MET A 11 22.21 1.51 2.80
CA MET A 11 22.11 1.35 1.36
C MET A 11 23.52 1.34 0.76
N GLY A 12 23.92 0.23 0.17
CA GLY A 12 25.20 0.10 -0.53
C GLY A 12 25.05 0.20 -2.03
N TYR A 13 26.13 0.51 -2.72
CA TYR A 13 26.26 0.35 -4.17
C TYR A 13 27.66 -0.13 -4.52
N SER A 14 27.82 -0.75 -5.68
CA SER A 14 29.14 -1.21 -6.14
C SER A 14 29.15 -1.45 -7.65
N TRP A 15 30.35 -1.50 -8.22
CA TRP A 15 30.59 -1.92 -9.60
C TRP A 15 31.94 -2.62 -9.72
N THR A 16 32.12 -3.39 -10.79
CA THR A 16 33.39 -4.05 -11.13
C THR A 16 33.63 -3.94 -12.63
N THR A 17 34.89 -3.82 -13.04
CA THR A 17 35.30 -3.94 -14.44
C THR A 17 35.46 -5.41 -14.83
N SER A 18 35.28 -5.70 -16.12
CA SER A 18 35.53 -7.03 -16.70
C SER A 18 36.52 -7.04 -17.86
N ASN A 19 36.93 -5.86 -18.35
CA ASN A 19 37.68 -5.68 -19.61
C ASN A 19 39.10 -5.15 -19.39
N LEU A 20 39.67 -5.35 -18.20
CA LEU A 20 41.05 -4.95 -17.91
C LEU A 20 41.89 -6.23 -17.83
N ASP A 21 42.90 -6.31 -18.70
CA ASP A 21 43.84 -7.41 -18.69
C ASP A 21 44.59 -7.38 -17.34
N GLN A 22 44.63 -8.53 -16.67
CA GLN A 22 45.33 -8.81 -15.41
C GLN A 22 44.66 -8.34 -14.09
N ILE A 23 43.89 -7.25 -14.04
CA ILE A 23 43.26 -6.80 -12.77
C ILE A 23 41.84 -6.27 -12.98
N ASN A 24 40.87 -6.89 -12.30
CA ASN A 24 39.52 -6.34 -12.18
C ASN A 24 39.48 -5.26 -11.09
N ILE A 25 39.20 -4.02 -11.48
CA ILE A 25 38.96 -2.92 -10.54
C ILE A 25 37.53 -3.04 -10.04
N SER A 26 37.36 -3.03 -8.72
CA SER A 26 36.06 -3.03 -8.06
C SER A 26 35.97 -1.89 -7.07
N TYR A 27 34.78 -1.31 -6.95
CA TYR A 27 34.50 -0.25 -6.01
C TYR A 27 33.16 -0.51 -5.34
N ASN A 28 33.10 -0.27 -4.04
CA ASN A 28 31.91 -0.37 -3.20
C ASN A 28 31.89 0.81 -2.22
N SER A 29 30.69 1.22 -1.84
CA SER A 29 30.49 2.23 -0.80
C SER A 29 29.04 2.24 -0.33
N SER A 30 28.76 3.05 0.69
CA SER A 30 27.43 3.27 1.25
C SER A 30 26.86 4.64 0.86
N LEU A 31 25.53 4.75 0.93
CA LEU A 31 24.75 5.96 0.69
C LEU A 31 23.86 6.26 1.89
N LYS A 32 23.59 7.55 2.12
CA LYS A 32 22.60 8.00 3.10
C LYS A 32 21.33 8.50 2.42
N PHE A 33 20.25 8.44 3.20
CA PHE A 33 18.93 9.03 2.92
C PHE A 33 18.19 8.46 1.71
N PHE A 34 16.87 8.29 1.89
CA PHE A 34 15.96 7.75 0.88
C PHE A 34 16.43 6.39 0.30
N PRO A 35 16.51 5.33 1.12
CA PRO A 35 16.94 4.02 0.67
C PRO A 35 16.02 3.52 -0.45
N LEU A 36 16.58 3.35 -1.64
CA LEU A 36 15.90 2.86 -2.84
C LEU A 36 16.95 2.09 -3.64
N SER A 37 16.64 0.84 -4.00
CA SER A 37 17.51 0.04 -4.89
C SER A 37 17.87 0.81 -6.16
N THR A 38 16.89 1.55 -6.70
CA THR A 38 17.08 2.40 -7.89
C THR A 38 18.12 3.51 -7.70
N LYS A 39 18.30 4.02 -6.47
CA LYS A 39 19.27 5.07 -6.15
C LYS A 39 20.68 4.50 -6.06
N ALA A 40 20.84 3.34 -5.41
CA ALA A 40 22.09 2.61 -5.36
C ALA A 40 22.60 2.26 -6.77
N GLU A 41 21.74 1.74 -7.64
CA GLU A 41 22.08 1.40 -9.03
C GLU A 41 22.57 2.63 -9.83
N VAL A 42 21.83 3.74 -9.75
CA VAL A 42 22.20 4.97 -10.47
C VAL A 42 23.51 5.55 -9.92
N MET A 43 23.77 5.41 -8.61
CA MET A 43 25.04 5.80 -8.01
C MET A 43 26.22 4.92 -8.48
N ALA A 44 26.01 3.60 -8.59
CA ALA A 44 27.01 2.69 -9.14
C ALA A 44 27.38 3.09 -10.58
N ILE A 45 26.38 3.41 -11.42
CA ILE A 45 26.60 3.91 -12.78
C ILE A 45 27.41 5.21 -12.77
N LEU A 46 27.03 6.16 -11.92
CA LEU A 46 27.70 7.45 -11.82
C LEU A 46 29.19 7.29 -11.45
N THR A 47 29.47 6.55 -10.38
CA THR A 47 30.85 6.34 -9.92
C THR A 47 31.68 5.52 -10.91
N ALA A 48 31.10 4.53 -11.58
CA ALA A 48 31.76 3.80 -12.65
C ALA A 48 32.16 4.72 -13.82
N LEU A 49 31.28 5.65 -14.22
CA LEU A 49 31.56 6.61 -15.30
C LEU A 49 32.65 7.62 -14.92
N ILE A 50 32.72 8.04 -13.64
CA ILE A 50 33.77 8.95 -13.16
C ILE A 50 35.15 8.30 -13.26
N SER A 51 35.25 6.99 -12.98
CA SER A 51 36.50 6.24 -13.06
C SER A 51 36.98 5.93 -14.48
N CYS A 52 36.20 6.28 -15.51
CA CYS A 52 36.55 6.01 -16.90
C CYS A 52 37.47 7.08 -17.50
N SER A 53 38.28 6.68 -18.47
CA SER A 53 39.12 7.61 -19.23
C SER A 53 38.31 8.48 -20.21
N PRO A 54 38.78 9.69 -20.54
CA PRO A 54 38.12 10.56 -21.52
C PRO A 54 37.99 9.90 -22.90
N LYS A 55 36.89 10.18 -23.59
CA LYS A 55 36.54 9.68 -24.94
C LYS A 55 36.40 8.16 -25.07
N ALA A 56 36.29 7.43 -23.96
CA ALA A 56 36.12 5.99 -23.96
C ALA A 56 34.73 5.54 -24.46
N PHE A 57 34.69 4.32 -25.00
CA PHE A 57 33.47 3.59 -25.30
C PHE A 57 33.18 2.60 -24.16
N ILE A 58 32.03 2.76 -23.50
CA ILE A 58 31.71 2.04 -22.26
C ILE A 58 30.42 1.25 -22.45
N SER A 59 30.49 -0.05 -22.19
CA SER A 59 29.32 -0.93 -22.10
C SER A 59 28.99 -1.23 -20.64
N ILE A 60 27.87 -0.69 -20.15
CA ILE A 60 27.39 -0.93 -18.79
C ILE A 60 26.40 -2.09 -18.82
N HIS A 61 26.75 -3.16 -18.10
CA HIS A 61 25.91 -4.32 -17.89
C HIS A 61 25.16 -4.18 -16.57
N THR A 62 23.83 -4.09 -16.61
CA THR A 62 22.99 -3.98 -15.42
C THR A 62 21.73 -4.83 -15.57
N ASN A 63 21.26 -5.40 -14.46
CA ASN A 63 19.98 -6.12 -14.38
C ASN A 63 18.78 -5.15 -14.22
N PHE A 64 19.03 -3.86 -14.00
CA PHE A 64 18.01 -2.90 -13.62
C PHE A 64 17.40 -2.18 -14.83
N GLN A 65 16.33 -2.77 -15.38
CA GLN A 65 15.62 -2.24 -16.56
C GLN A 65 15.15 -0.78 -16.39
N CYS A 66 14.75 -0.37 -15.19
CA CYS A 66 14.26 0.98 -14.97
C CYS A 66 15.36 2.04 -15.15
N ALA A 67 16.62 1.74 -14.80
CA ALA A 67 17.73 2.66 -15.09
C ALA A 67 17.96 2.80 -16.60
N ILE A 68 17.95 1.69 -17.33
CA ILE A 68 18.08 1.67 -18.80
C ILE A 68 16.97 2.52 -19.44
N ASN A 69 15.71 2.27 -19.03
CA ASN A 69 14.56 3.02 -19.54
C ASN A 69 14.66 4.52 -19.23
N THR A 70 15.11 4.86 -18.01
CA THR A 70 15.25 6.25 -17.58
C THR A 70 16.37 6.94 -18.36
N PHE A 71 17.51 6.29 -18.57
CA PHE A 71 18.60 6.81 -19.40
C PHE A 71 18.17 7.08 -20.85
N HIS A 72 17.41 6.16 -21.47
CA HIS A 72 16.91 6.39 -22.83
C HIS A 72 15.87 7.50 -22.87
N LYS A 73 14.97 7.57 -21.89
CA LYS A 73 13.97 8.64 -21.78
C LYS A 73 14.61 10.02 -21.58
N LEU A 74 15.71 10.07 -20.83
CA LEU A 74 16.43 11.29 -20.53
C LEU A 74 17.45 11.67 -21.61
N LYS A 75 17.71 10.84 -22.64
CA LYS A 75 18.67 11.14 -23.73
C LYS A 75 18.44 12.52 -24.36
N ASN A 76 17.19 12.98 -24.42
CA ASN A 76 16.81 14.30 -24.89
C ASN A 76 16.51 15.27 -23.73
N LEU A 77 17.41 15.36 -22.75
CA LEU A 77 17.26 16.24 -21.58
C LEU A 77 16.83 17.67 -21.94
N TYR A 78 17.42 18.23 -23.00
CA TYR A 78 17.17 19.60 -23.45
C TYR A 78 15.72 19.85 -23.91
N LEU A 79 14.98 18.79 -24.27
CA LEU A 79 13.56 18.88 -24.64
C LEU A 79 12.63 18.71 -23.43
N ILE A 80 13.15 18.32 -22.27
CA ILE A 80 12.34 18.04 -21.09
C ILE A 80 12.20 19.33 -20.27
N SER A 81 10.96 19.81 -20.12
CA SER A 81 10.66 20.94 -19.23
C SER A 81 11.18 20.66 -17.80
N PRO A 82 11.68 21.67 -17.06
CA PRO A 82 12.17 21.51 -15.68
C PRO A 82 11.16 20.82 -14.75
N ARG A 83 9.86 21.12 -14.92
CA ARG A 83 8.77 20.47 -14.17
C ARG A 83 8.70 18.97 -14.39
N ARG A 84 8.88 18.49 -15.62
CA ARG A 84 8.88 17.05 -15.94
C ARG A 84 10.16 16.38 -15.42
N PHE A 85 11.30 17.07 -15.49
CA PHE A 85 12.57 16.58 -14.96
C PHE A 85 12.52 16.39 -13.43
N ASN A 86 11.96 17.34 -12.69
CA ASN A 86 11.81 17.25 -11.23
C ASN A 86 10.84 16.15 -10.75
N LYS A 87 10.04 15.56 -11.65
CA LYS A 87 9.18 14.40 -11.32
C LYS A 87 9.92 13.06 -11.45
N ILE A 88 11.11 13.06 -12.04
CA ILE A 88 11.90 11.86 -12.24
C ILE A 88 12.68 11.58 -10.96
N ASN A 89 12.69 10.33 -10.53
CA ASN A 89 13.43 9.92 -9.35
C ASN A 89 14.94 9.95 -9.66
N ASN A 90 15.73 10.31 -8.65
CA ASN A 90 17.18 10.47 -8.72
C ASN A 90 17.60 11.51 -9.77
N ASN A 91 16.80 12.56 -9.99
CA ASN A 91 17.04 13.59 -11.01
C ASN A 91 18.42 14.24 -10.88
N ILE A 92 18.88 14.47 -9.65
CA ILE A 92 20.20 15.02 -9.34
C ILE A 92 21.32 14.09 -9.85
N LEU A 93 21.22 12.79 -9.54
CA LEU A 93 22.20 11.79 -10.00
C LEU A 93 22.21 11.68 -11.52
N TRP A 94 21.04 11.71 -12.16
CA TRP A 94 20.96 11.69 -13.62
C TRP A 94 21.61 12.94 -14.23
N SER A 95 21.35 14.13 -13.68
CA SER A 95 22.01 15.37 -14.13
C SER A 95 23.54 15.24 -14.05
N ALA A 96 24.07 14.70 -12.95
CA ALA A 96 25.49 14.44 -12.79
C ALA A 96 26.03 13.45 -13.82
N ILE A 97 25.33 12.34 -14.08
CA ILE A 97 25.69 11.35 -15.10
C ILE A 97 25.81 12.01 -16.48
N TYR A 98 24.81 12.80 -16.89
CA TYR A 98 24.85 13.48 -18.19
C TYR A 98 25.95 14.53 -18.27
N HIS A 99 26.20 15.24 -17.18
CA HIS A 99 27.30 16.19 -17.09
C HIS A 99 28.64 15.48 -17.31
N ILE A 100 28.89 14.37 -16.63
CA ILE A 100 30.13 13.60 -16.75
C ILE A 100 30.29 12.98 -18.15
N ILE A 101 29.23 12.41 -18.71
CA ILE A 101 29.26 11.88 -20.09
C ILE A 101 29.66 12.98 -21.08
N LYS A 102 29.10 14.18 -20.94
CA LYS A 102 29.42 15.32 -21.80
C LYS A 102 30.85 15.83 -21.55
N PHE A 103 31.25 15.97 -20.29
CA PHE A 103 32.55 16.49 -19.88
C PHE A 103 33.70 15.59 -20.33
N LEU A 104 33.56 14.27 -20.12
CA LEU A 104 34.55 13.27 -20.54
C LEU A 104 34.40 12.85 -22.01
N GLY A 105 33.33 13.24 -22.71
CA GLY A 105 33.08 12.86 -24.11
C GLY A 105 32.82 11.37 -24.31
N LEU A 106 32.16 10.72 -23.34
CA LEU A 106 31.98 9.26 -23.31
C LEU A 106 30.90 8.78 -24.28
N ARG A 107 31.09 7.58 -24.83
CA ARG A 107 30.06 6.85 -25.58
C ARG A 107 29.56 5.68 -24.75
N VAL A 108 28.39 5.83 -24.15
CA VAL A 108 27.81 4.85 -23.22
C VAL A 108 26.75 4.00 -23.90
N LYS A 109 26.87 2.67 -23.78
CA LYS A 109 25.88 1.68 -24.20
C LYS A 109 25.42 0.87 -22.98
N PHE A 110 24.12 0.78 -22.76
CA PHE A 110 23.54 -0.08 -21.73
C PHE A 110 23.18 -1.45 -22.30
N ILE A 111 23.52 -2.51 -21.56
CA ILE A 111 23.21 -3.90 -21.90
C ILE A 111 22.44 -4.50 -20.72
N LYS A 112 21.23 -4.99 -21.00
CA LYS A 112 20.41 -5.66 -19.99
C LYS A 112 20.98 -7.03 -19.70
N VAL A 113 21.22 -7.32 -18.43
CA VAL A 113 21.53 -8.67 -17.93
C VAL A 113 20.27 -9.25 -17.29
N LYS A 114 20.05 -10.56 -17.44
CA LYS A 114 18.93 -11.23 -16.77
C LYS A 114 19.28 -11.40 -15.29
N ALA A 115 18.38 -10.98 -14.40
CA ALA A 115 18.56 -11.22 -12.97
C ALA A 115 18.68 -12.73 -12.70
N HIS A 116 19.57 -13.12 -11.79
CA HIS A 116 19.81 -14.52 -11.41
C HIS A 116 20.29 -15.42 -12.56
N SER A 117 20.97 -14.87 -13.56
CA SER A 117 21.57 -15.66 -14.64
C SER A 117 22.97 -16.18 -14.33
N SER A 118 23.36 -16.25 -13.05
CA SER A 118 24.69 -16.66 -12.57
C SER A 118 25.84 -15.97 -13.33
N ASN A 119 25.74 -14.66 -13.55
CA ASN A 119 26.80 -13.90 -14.21
C ASN A 119 27.87 -13.56 -13.17
N LEU A 120 29.06 -14.14 -13.32
CA LEU A 120 30.19 -13.97 -12.41
C LEU A 120 30.43 -12.53 -11.96
N TYR A 121 30.40 -11.56 -12.89
CA TYR A 121 30.69 -10.16 -12.58
C TYR A 121 29.52 -9.45 -11.90
N ASN A 122 28.29 -9.82 -12.24
CA ASN A 122 27.10 -9.28 -11.57
C ASN A 122 27.01 -9.82 -10.14
N ASP A 123 27.23 -11.12 -9.93
CA ASP A 123 27.20 -11.74 -8.61
C ASP A 123 28.35 -11.22 -7.73
N LYS A 124 29.50 -10.92 -8.35
CA LYS A 124 30.60 -10.23 -7.67
C LYS A 124 30.19 -8.82 -7.24
N ALA A 125 29.53 -8.03 -8.10
CA ALA A 125 28.99 -6.72 -7.70
C ALA A 125 27.96 -6.86 -6.57
N ASP A 126 27.00 -7.79 -6.68
CA ASP A 126 25.98 -8.00 -5.64
C ASP A 126 26.58 -8.40 -4.28
N SER A 127 27.69 -9.16 -4.28
CA SER A 127 28.41 -9.47 -3.03
C SER A 127 29.17 -8.26 -2.47
N LEU A 128 29.77 -7.42 -3.32
CA LEU A 128 30.43 -6.16 -2.93
C LEU A 128 29.45 -5.13 -2.38
N VAL A 129 28.21 -5.07 -2.85
CA VAL A 129 27.17 -4.21 -2.27
C VAL A 129 26.92 -4.58 -0.81
N LYS A 130 26.88 -5.88 -0.49
CA LYS A 130 26.58 -6.36 0.87
C LYS A 130 27.65 -5.98 1.88
N THR A 131 28.91 -5.89 1.45
CA THR A 131 30.02 -5.40 2.27
C THR A 131 30.01 -3.87 2.33
N GLY A 132 29.90 -3.21 1.18
CA GLY A 132 29.97 -1.75 1.04
C GLY A 132 28.86 -1.00 1.77
N ARG A 133 27.69 -1.61 1.97
CA ARG A 133 26.57 -0.96 2.68
C ARG A 133 26.92 -0.55 4.13
N LEU A 134 27.86 -1.25 4.77
CA LEU A 134 28.27 -1.00 6.15
C LEU A 134 29.51 -0.10 6.25
N GLU A 135 30.10 0.29 5.12
CA GLU A 135 31.31 1.11 5.09
C GLU A 135 30.99 2.58 5.41
N ASN A 136 31.85 3.20 6.20
CA ASN A 136 31.83 4.63 6.52
C ASN A 136 33.19 5.24 6.15
N PRO A 137 33.24 6.48 5.62
CA PRO A 137 32.12 7.41 5.44
C PRO A 137 31.25 7.09 4.22
N ASN A 138 29.98 7.45 4.29
CA ASN A 138 29.06 7.31 3.17
C ASN A 138 29.39 8.31 2.07
N THR A 139 29.16 7.90 0.82
CA THR A 139 29.36 8.77 -0.32
C THR A 139 28.21 9.77 -0.45
N SER A 140 28.56 11.03 -0.66
CA SER A 140 27.64 12.11 -1.01
C SER A 140 28.14 12.79 -2.28
N ILE A 141 27.25 13.46 -2.99
CA ILE A 141 27.61 14.22 -4.20
C ILE A 141 27.37 15.68 -3.90
N LEU A 142 28.33 16.52 -4.25
CA LEU A 142 28.12 17.95 -4.26
C LEU A 142 27.17 18.31 -5.42
N HIS A 143 26.03 18.90 -5.09
CA HIS A 143 24.98 19.22 -6.06
C HIS A 143 25.03 20.67 -6.53
N ASP A 144 25.79 21.50 -5.82
CA ASP A 144 26.08 22.87 -6.21
C ASP A 144 26.87 22.81 -7.51
N HIS A 145 26.46 23.58 -8.52
CA HIS A 145 27.09 23.67 -9.85
C HIS A 145 26.70 22.63 -10.91
N LEU A 146 25.60 21.88 -10.76
CA LEU A 146 25.07 21.09 -11.88
C LEU A 146 24.46 21.99 -12.97
N PRO A 147 24.90 21.93 -14.24
CA PRO A 147 24.56 22.92 -15.27
C PRO A 147 23.06 22.96 -15.63
N ASN A 148 22.34 21.86 -15.44
CA ASN A 148 20.93 21.75 -15.78
C ASN A 148 20.00 21.90 -14.55
N GLN A 149 20.55 22.27 -13.39
CA GLN A 149 19.80 22.34 -12.14
C GLN A 149 19.97 23.71 -11.48
N ALA A 150 18.99 24.59 -11.73
CA ALA A 150 19.00 25.94 -11.18
C ALA A 150 18.70 26.00 -9.67
N LEU A 151 18.01 24.99 -9.13
CA LEU A 151 17.63 24.94 -7.72
C LEU A 151 17.59 23.49 -7.23
N THR A 152 18.20 23.24 -6.08
CA THR A 152 18.08 22.01 -5.32
C THR A 152 17.37 22.32 -4.01
N ILE A 153 16.26 21.65 -3.74
CA ILE A 153 15.58 21.80 -2.45
C ILE A 153 16.28 20.88 -1.45
N MET A 154 16.76 21.47 -0.36
CA MET A 154 17.38 20.74 0.75
C MET A 154 16.48 20.80 1.97
N TRP A 155 16.41 19.68 2.70
CA TRP A 155 15.79 19.62 4.00
C TRP A 155 16.86 19.82 5.08
N ASN A 156 16.66 20.81 5.95
CA ASN A 156 17.58 21.20 7.02
C ASN A 156 19.05 21.41 6.55
N ASN A 157 19.26 21.82 5.30
CA ASN A 157 20.60 21.94 4.69
C ASN A 157 21.44 20.65 4.69
N GLU A 158 20.83 19.48 4.93
CA GLU A 158 21.52 18.19 5.00
C GLU A 158 21.03 17.23 3.91
N ILE A 159 19.72 17.17 3.66
CA ILE A 159 19.12 16.15 2.80
C ILE A 159 18.64 16.79 1.49
N SER A 160 19.35 16.54 0.39
CA SER A 160 18.92 16.93 -0.95
C SER A 160 17.70 16.12 -1.41
N LEU A 161 16.66 16.80 -1.88
CA LEU A 161 15.48 16.14 -2.46
C LEU A 161 15.73 15.81 -3.94
N ASP A 162 15.96 14.53 -4.21
CA ASP A 162 16.28 13.96 -5.53
C ASP A 162 15.06 13.33 -6.25
N LYS A 163 13.84 13.75 -5.92
CA LYS A 163 12.58 13.17 -6.41
C LYS A 163 11.45 14.19 -6.46
N ASP A 164 10.26 13.76 -6.92
CA ASP A 164 9.06 14.62 -6.93
C ASP A 164 8.77 15.16 -5.53
N VAL A 165 9.02 16.46 -5.38
CA VAL A 165 8.87 17.21 -4.14
C VAL A 165 7.47 17.03 -3.57
N ARG A 166 6.42 17.17 -4.40
CA ARG A 166 5.03 17.09 -3.94
C ARG A 166 4.70 15.70 -3.42
N LYS A 167 5.20 14.65 -4.08
CA LYS A 167 5.02 13.28 -3.58
C LYS A 167 5.81 13.05 -2.30
N CYS A 168 7.06 13.52 -2.22
CA CYS A 168 7.90 13.37 -1.05
C CYS A 168 7.24 14.02 0.19
N PHE A 169 6.89 15.29 0.10
CA PHE A 169 6.19 16.01 1.17
C PHE A 169 4.82 15.41 1.47
N GLY A 170 4.06 15.02 0.44
CA GLY A 170 2.77 14.34 0.62
C GLY A 170 2.89 13.06 1.44
N THR A 171 3.91 12.24 1.19
CA THR A 171 4.18 11.02 1.96
C THR A 171 4.54 11.34 3.41
N ILE A 172 5.43 12.31 3.65
CA ILE A 172 5.81 12.75 5.00
C ILE A 172 4.59 13.25 5.78
N LEU A 173 3.76 14.08 5.15
CA LEU A 173 2.52 14.59 5.74
C LEU A 173 1.54 13.45 6.04
N ASN A 174 1.43 12.46 5.17
CA ASN A 174 0.57 11.30 5.40
C ASN A 174 1.05 10.46 6.58
N TYR A 175 2.36 10.24 6.73
CA TYR A 175 2.91 9.57 7.92
C TYR A 175 2.56 10.33 9.21
N ARG A 176 2.78 11.65 9.22
CA ARG A 176 2.42 12.49 10.39
C ARG A 176 0.92 12.45 10.69
N ARG A 177 0.06 12.46 9.65
CA ARG A 177 -1.39 12.33 9.82
C ARG A 177 -1.78 10.98 10.43
N ILE A 178 -1.20 9.89 9.96
CA ILE A 178 -1.44 8.54 10.49
C ILE A 178 -0.95 8.43 11.93
N GLU A 179 0.23 8.95 12.22
CA GLU A 179 0.78 8.98 13.58
C GLU A 179 -0.14 9.76 14.53
N ASN A 180 -0.53 10.98 14.16
CA ASN A 180 -1.50 11.77 14.94
C ASN A 180 -2.83 11.04 15.11
N HIS A 181 -3.29 10.34 14.07
CA HIS A 181 -4.52 9.55 14.12
C HIS A 181 -4.41 8.41 15.13
N PHE A 182 -3.34 7.60 15.09
CA PHE A 182 -3.14 6.52 16.06
C PHE A 182 -2.84 7.01 17.48
N ASN A 183 -2.28 8.21 17.63
CA ASN A 183 -2.03 8.81 18.93
C ASN A 183 -3.29 9.40 19.58
N HIS A 184 -4.42 9.46 18.87
CA HIS A 184 -5.67 9.89 19.46
C HIS A 184 -6.15 8.90 20.53
N PRO A 185 -6.54 9.34 21.74
CA PRO A 185 -6.89 8.45 22.85
C PRO A 185 -8.00 7.43 22.51
N SER A 186 -8.98 7.82 21.69
CA SER A 186 -10.07 6.92 21.28
C SER A 186 -9.64 5.81 20.34
N LEU A 187 -8.44 5.85 19.78
CA LEU A 187 -7.91 4.89 18.80
C LEU A 187 -6.73 4.08 19.36
N SER A 188 -6.52 4.13 20.69
CA SER A 188 -5.50 3.35 21.39
C SER A 188 -5.61 1.86 21.08
N PHE A 189 -6.84 1.33 21.01
CA PHE A 189 -7.10 -0.07 20.67
C PHE A 189 -6.62 -0.43 19.25
N ILE A 190 -6.77 0.47 18.26
CA ILE A 190 -6.26 0.26 16.90
C ILE A 190 -4.74 0.29 16.91
N LYS A 191 -4.14 1.24 17.64
CA LYS A 191 -2.69 1.34 17.77
C LYS A 191 -2.09 0.07 18.40
N GLU A 192 -2.72 -0.46 19.43
CA GLU A 192 -2.32 -1.72 20.07
C GLU A 192 -2.51 -2.93 19.15
N ALA A 193 -3.68 -3.05 18.50
CA ALA A 193 -3.95 -4.11 17.53
C ALA A 193 -2.95 -4.09 16.35
N THR A 194 -2.53 -2.90 15.93
CA THR A 194 -1.49 -2.73 14.90
C THR A 194 -0.13 -3.23 15.37
N LYS A 195 0.28 -2.87 16.59
CA LYS A 195 1.56 -3.32 17.17
C LYS A 195 1.60 -4.84 17.34
N ASN A 196 0.46 -5.44 17.65
CA ASN A 196 0.31 -6.88 17.84
C ASN A 196 0.06 -7.62 16.51
N ASN A 197 0.17 -6.95 15.35
CA ASN A 197 -0.09 -7.50 14.02
C ASN A 197 -1.48 -8.17 13.87
N LEU A 198 -2.48 -7.70 14.62
CA LEU A 198 -3.86 -8.20 14.55
C LEU A 198 -4.61 -7.62 13.35
N ILE A 199 -4.11 -6.51 12.78
CA ILE A 199 -4.71 -5.83 11.63
C ILE A 199 -3.82 -6.05 10.40
N GLU A 200 -4.35 -6.77 9.42
CA GLU A 200 -3.73 -6.88 8.10
C GLU A 200 -4.03 -5.61 7.29
N TRP A 201 -3.10 -4.65 7.33
CA TRP A 201 -3.27 -3.33 6.73
C TRP A 201 -3.44 -3.38 5.20
N LEU A 202 -2.88 -4.41 4.53
CA LEU A 202 -3.05 -4.58 3.10
C LEU A 202 -4.51 -4.85 2.71
N PHE A 203 -5.16 -5.80 3.38
CA PHE A 203 -6.57 -6.11 3.13
C PHE A 203 -7.48 -5.00 3.64
N THR A 204 -7.15 -4.40 4.78
CA THR A 204 -7.88 -3.25 5.33
C THR A 204 -7.92 -2.10 4.33
N SER A 205 -6.78 -1.77 3.70
CA SER A 205 -6.71 -0.76 2.64
C SER A 205 -7.56 -1.12 1.43
N LYS A 206 -7.51 -2.37 0.96
CA LYS A 206 -8.37 -2.84 -0.15
C LYS A 206 -9.86 -2.71 0.19
N TRP A 207 -10.25 -3.05 1.42
CA TRP A 207 -11.63 -2.95 1.88
C TRP A 207 -12.12 -1.50 1.95
N PHE A 208 -11.30 -0.57 2.45
CA PHE A 208 -11.62 0.86 2.44
C PHE A 208 -11.78 1.42 1.02
N ASN A 209 -10.92 0.99 0.10
CA ASN A 209 -10.93 1.44 -1.29
C ASN A 209 -11.96 0.73 -2.18
N TYR A 210 -12.60 -0.34 -1.68
CA TYR A 210 -13.60 -1.08 -2.45
C TYR A 210 -14.83 -0.20 -2.73
N ASN A 211 -15.13 -0.05 -4.02
CA ASN A 211 -16.29 0.66 -4.53
C ASN A 211 -17.22 -0.34 -5.23
N GLU A 212 -18.42 -0.52 -4.68
CA GLU A 212 -19.49 -1.35 -5.25
C GLU A 212 -20.13 -0.74 -6.50
N TYR A 213 -19.88 0.55 -6.75
CA TYR A 213 -20.47 1.28 -7.86
C TYR A 213 -19.41 1.48 -8.96
N ASN A 214 -19.74 1.13 -10.20
CA ASN A 214 -18.82 1.29 -11.35
C ASN A 214 -18.45 2.76 -11.66
N ASN A 215 -19.18 3.72 -11.09
CA ASN A 215 -18.94 5.14 -11.30
C ASN A 215 -17.93 5.69 -10.29
N SER A 216 -17.01 6.51 -10.78
CA SER A 216 -15.96 7.16 -9.97
C SER A 216 -16.51 8.13 -8.92
N THR A 217 -17.71 8.68 -9.12
CA THR A 217 -18.38 9.58 -8.18
C THR A 217 -19.85 9.18 -8.03
N HIS A 218 -20.21 8.66 -6.85
CA HIS A 218 -21.59 8.29 -6.53
C HIS A 218 -21.91 8.63 -5.08
N VAL A 219 -23.05 9.27 -4.83
CA VAL A 219 -23.43 9.74 -3.49
C VAL A 219 -23.54 8.57 -2.49
N LYS A 220 -24.03 7.40 -2.93
CA LYS A 220 -24.08 6.22 -2.07
C LYS A 220 -22.68 5.69 -1.74
N HIS A 221 -21.72 5.77 -2.67
CA HIS A 221 -20.33 5.39 -2.39
C HIS A 221 -19.76 6.24 -1.25
N THR A 222 -19.95 7.57 -1.30
CA THR A 222 -19.50 8.47 -0.23
C THR A 222 -20.13 8.13 1.12
N LYS A 223 -21.44 7.80 1.14
CA LYS A 223 -22.13 7.35 2.36
C LYS A 223 -21.54 6.03 2.89
N ASN A 224 -21.29 5.05 2.02
CA ASN A 224 -20.70 3.77 2.39
C ASN A 224 -19.29 3.97 2.96
N THR A 225 -18.44 4.76 2.31
CA THR A 225 -17.08 5.07 2.79
C THR A 225 -17.11 5.77 4.16
N LYS A 226 -18.03 6.73 4.35
CA LYS A 226 -18.25 7.38 5.65
C LYS A 226 -18.67 6.38 6.72
N TRP A 227 -19.56 5.43 6.39
CA TRP A 227 -19.97 4.36 7.29
C TRP A 227 -18.80 3.45 7.63
N LYS A 228 -18.03 2.98 6.64
CA LYS A 228 -16.82 2.16 6.83
C LYS A 228 -15.83 2.80 7.82
N ILE A 229 -15.51 4.08 7.64
CA ILE A 229 -14.60 4.84 8.51
C ILE A 229 -15.15 4.95 9.93
N ARG A 230 -16.46 5.18 10.09
CA ARG A 230 -17.10 5.27 11.41
C ARG A 230 -17.12 3.92 12.13
N CYS A 231 -17.37 2.83 11.41
CA CYS A 231 -17.31 1.48 11.97
C CYS A 231 -15.88 1.16 12.46
N SER A 232 -14.87 1.43 11.64
CA SER A 232 -13.47 1.10 12.00
C SER A 232 -12.93 1.91 13.17
N THR A 233 -13.50 3.09 13.44
CA THR A 233 -13.07 3.98 14.53
C THR A 233 -14.01 3.97 15.72
N LEU A 234 -15.05 3.12 15.71
CA LEU A 234 -16.11 3.09 16.72
C LEU A 234 -16.81 4.46 16.92
N LEU A 235 -16.95 5.23 15.83
CA LEU A 235 -17.58 6.56 15.78
C LEU A 235 -18.94 6.55 15.06
N LEU A 236 -19.61 5.39 15.01
CA LEU A 236 -21.00 5.37 14.59
C LEU A 236 -21.82 6.24 15.55
N PRO A 237 -22.81 6.99 15.07
CA PRO A 237 -23.64 7.86 15.90
C PRO A 237 -24.63 7.02 16.70
N THR A 238 -24.12 6.24 17.66
CA THR A 238 -24.92 5.51 18.64
C THR A 238 -25.42 6.46 19.71
N MET A 239 -26.48 6.05 20.42
CA MET A 239 -27.18 6.92 21.36
C MET A 239 -26.27 7.50 22.45
N ASP A 240 -25.37 6.67 22.99
CA ASP A 240 -24.33 7.05 23.95
C ASP A 240 -23.38 8.11 23.39
N ILE A 241 -22.93 7.98 22.14
CA ILE A 241 -22.04 8.94 21.48
C ILE A 241 -22.76 10.27 21.19
N ILE A 242 -24.00 10.22 20.69
CA ILE A 242 -24.78 11.44 20.42
C ILE A 242 -25.08 12.15 21.73
N LYS A 243 -25.49 11.43 22.79
CA LYS A 243 -25.77 12.02 24.10
C LYS A 243 -24.53 12.63 24.75
N ARG A 244 -23.35 12.01 24.58
CA ARG A 244 -22.07 12.56 25.06
C ARG A 244 -21.72 13.88 24.35
N ASN A 245 -21.90 13.93 23.03
CA ASN A 245 -21.44 15.06 22.21
C ASN A 245 -22.49 16.18 22.08
N TYR A 246 -23.79 15.85 22.18
CA TYR A 246 -24.92 16.75 22.04
C TYR A 246 -25.97 16.50 23.14
N PRO A 247 -25.64 16.79 24.41
CA PRO A 247 -26.51 16.48 25.54
C PRO A 247 -27.86 17.20 25.49
N THR A 248 -27.94 18.34 24.80
CA THR A 248 -29.15 19.16 24.65
C THR A 248 -30.09 18.71 23.54
N LEU A 249 -29.62 17.91 22.57
CA LEU A 249 -30.44 17.43 21.44
C LEU A 249 -31.30 16.21 21.80
N ILE A 250 -31.02 15.55 22.92
CA ILE A 250 -31.64 14.30 23.35
C ILE A 250 -32.33 14.57 24.69
N MET A 251 -33.60 14.99 24.65
CA MET A 251 -34.45 15.05 25.84
C MET A 251 -34.78 13.62 26.28
N LYS A 252 -34.38 13.25 27.50
CA LYS A 252 -34.58 11.91 28.07
C LYS A 252 -36.06 11.46 28.06
N GLU A 253 -36.97 12.42 28.27
CA GLU A 253 -38.41 12.19 28.38
C GLU A 253 -39.05 11.83 27.04
N GLU A 254 -38.72 12.56 25.97
CA GLU A 254 -39.27 12.28 24.63
C GLU A 254 -38.87 10.89 24.12
N LEU A 255 -37.65 10.44 24.45
CA LEU A 255 -37.16 9.12 24.07
C LEU A 255 -37.73 7.98 24.93
N GLN A 256 -37.92 8.19 26.23
CA GLN A 256 -38.64 7.22 27.06
C GLN A 256 -40.07 7.08 26.57
N GLN A 257 -40.72 8.19 26.23
CA GLN A 257 -42.07 8.19 25.69
C GLN A 257 -42.12 7.48 24.33
N HIS A 258 -41.17 7.77 23.43
CA HIS A 258 -41.10 7.10 22.13
C HIS A 258 -40.86 5.60 22.26
N ALA A 259 -39.89 5.18 23.07
CA ALA A 259 -39.60 3.77 23.30
C ALA A 259 -40.79 3.03 23.94
N GLN A 260 -41.48 3.66 24.91
CA GLN A 260 -42.70 3.12 25.51
C GLN A 260 -43.85 3.02 24.50
N ASN A 261 -43.99 4.00 23.61
CA ASN A 261 -45.01 4.01 22.57
C ASN A 261 -44.74 2.94 21.51
N SER A 262 -43.49 2.78 21.04
CA SER A 262 -43.11 1.70 20.12
C SER A 262 -43.30 0.31 20.74
N TRP A 263 -42.94 0.12 22.01
CA TRP A 263 -43.21 -1.13 22.73
C TRP A 263 -44.70 -1.42 22.88
N ARG A 264 -45.52 -0.39 23.13
CA ARG A 264 -46.98 -0.52 23.16
C ARG A 264 -47.53 -0.91 21.78
N GLU A 265 -47.06 -0.29 20.70
CA GLU A 265 -47.47 -0.64 19.34
C GLU A 265 -47.16 -2.10 19.00
N ILE A 266 -45.93 -2.56 19.25
CA ILE A 266 -45.53 -3.96 19.02
C ILE A 266 -46.42 -4.90 19.82
N ARG A 267 -46.60 -4.63 21.12
CA ARG A 267 -47.47 -5.43 22.01
C ARG A 267 -48.92 -5.48 21.54
N THR A 268 -49.45 -4.39 21.00
CA THR A 268 -50.83 -4.35 20.47
C THR A 268 -50.99 -5.04 19.12
N LYS A 269 -49.97 -4.97 18.24
CA LYS A 269 -49.94 -5.74 16.99
C LYS A 269 -49.95 -7.24 17.26
N ASP A 270 -49.06 -7.71 18.15
CA ASP A 270 -49.00 -9.13 18.50
C ASP A 270 -50.26 -9.59 19.21
N LYS A 271 -50.86 -8.76 20.08
CA LYS A 271 -52.15 -9.08 20.71
C LYS A 271 -53.28 -9.22 19.69
N LYS A 272 -53.35 -8.35 18.68
CA LYS A 272 -54.33 -8.47 17.58
C LYS A 272 -54.10 -9.71 16.73
N ILE A 273 -52.84 -10.03 16.43
CA ILE A 273 -52.46 -11.24 15.67
C ILE A 273 -52.86 -12.50 16.45
N ILE A 274 -52.51 -12.57 17.73
CA ILE A 274 -52.87 -13.69 18.62
C ILE A 274 -54.39 -13.82 18.77
N GLN A 275 -55.11 -12.71 18.94
CA GLN A 275 -56.59 -12.73 19.02
C GLN A 275 -57.24 -13.19 17.70
N ASN A 276 -56.71 -12.79 16.55
CA ASN A 276 -57.17 -13.29 15.25
C ASN A 276 -56.94 -14.79 15.12
N ILE A 277 -55.74 -15.28 15.47
CA ILE A 277 -55.39 -16.70 15.42
C ILE A 277 -56.30 -17.51 16.36
N ILE A 278 -56.55 -17.03 17.58
CA ILE A 278 -57.48 -17.67 18.52
C ILE A 278 -58.92 -17.68 17.95
N SER A 279 -59.35 -16.59 17.30
CA SER A 279 -60.68 -16.54 16.68
C SER A 279 -60.83 -17.50 15.49
N GLU A 280 -59.76 -17.75 14.74
CA GLU A 280 -59.75 -18.75 13.66
C GLU A 280 -59.75 -20.16 14.22
N LEU A 281 -58.93 -20.44 15.23
CA LEU A 281 -58.86 -21.74 15.91
C LEU A 281 -60.19 -22.11 16.61
N LEU A 282 -60.98 -21.12 17.04
CA LEU A 282 -62.30 -21.36 17.62
C LEU A 282 -63.40 -21.59 16.56
N LYS A 283 -63.15 -21.25 15.28
CA LYS A 283 -64.09 -21.45 14.16
C LYS A 283 -63.87 -22.78 13.43
N THR A 284 -62.73 -23.44 13.63
CA THR A 284 -62.47 -24.75 13.01
C THR A 284 -63.26 -25.85 13.70
N PRO A 285 -64.14 -26.60 13.01
CA PRO A 285 -64.89 -27.70 13.61
C PRO A 285 -63.95 -28.85 13.98
N VAL A 286 -64.10 -29.34 15.22
CA VAL A 286 -63.32 -30.45 15.78
C VAL A 286 -63.72 -31.75 15.06
N GLN A 287 -62.79 -32.36 14.33
CA GLN A 287 -62.93 -33.75 13.86
C GLN A 287 -62.66 -34.71 15.03
N PRO A 288 -63.43 -35.82 15.17
CA PRO A 288 -63.26 -36.74 16.28
C PRO A 288 -61.94 -37.52 16.17
N SER A 289 -61.32 -37.70 17.34
CA SER A 289 -60.03 -38.31 17.58
C SER A 289 -59.93 -39.76 17.11
N PHE A 290 -58.85 -40.10 16.39
CA PHE A 290 -58.33 -41.46 16.39
C PHE A 290 -57.13 -41.56 17.32
N SER A 291 -57.35 -42.36 18.37
CA SER A 291 -56.36 -42.90 19.29
C SER A 291 -55.29 -43.72 18.56
N ASN A 292 -54.03 -43.46 18.87
CA ASN A 292 -53.05 -44.50 19.22
C ASN A 292 -51.76 -43.83 19.70
N PHE A 293 -51.64 -43.70 21.02
CA PHE A 293 -50.35 -43.59 21.69
C PHE A 293 -49.86 -45.00 21.97
N SER A 294 -48.75 -45.40 21.36
CA SER A 294 -47.83 -46.33 22.00
C SER A 294 -46.41 -46.19 21.44
N ASN A 295 -45.50 -45.98 22.39
CA ASN A 295 -44.08 -46.32 22.36
C ASN A 295 -43.17 -45.47 21.46
N PHE A 296 -42.32 -44.63 22.08
CA PHE A 296 -40.99 -45.12 22.47
C PHE A 296 -40.30 -44.18 23.47
N SER A 297 -39.69 -44.84 24.44
CA SER A 297 -39.01 -44.34 25.63
C SER A 297 -37.64 -43.74 25.32
N SER A 298 -37.22 -42.86 26.24
CA SER A 298 -35.92 -42.20 26.41
C SER A 298 -34.68 -43.02 26.03
N LYS A 299 -33.69 -42.34 25.43
CA LYS A 299 -32.25 -42.47 25.76
C LYS A 299 -31.48 -41.24 25.25
N ARG A 300 -30.79 -40.55 26.15
CA ARG A 300 -29.74 -39.56 25.85
C ARG A 300 -28.42 -40.29 25.59
N THR A 301 -27.68 -39.87 24.56
CA THR A 301 -26.20 -39.75 24.55
C THR A 301 -25.72 -39.00 23.27
N PRO A 302 -24.45 -38.55 23.17
CA PRO A 302 -24.09 -37.19 22.75
C PRO A 302 -23.53 -37.07 21.32
N ALA A 303 -23.15 -35.84 20.98
CA ALA A 303 -22.73 -35.30 19.70
C ALA A 303 -21.73 -36.13 18.87
N THR A 304 -21.91 -36.05 17.55
CA THR A 304 -20.87 -36.27 16.53
C THR A 304 -21.00 -35.19 15.47
N GLU A 305 -19.89 -34.53 15.17
CA GLU A 305 -19.70 -33.64 14.02
C GLU A 305 -19.91 -34.41 12.70
N HIS A 306 -20.60 -33.80 11.73
CA HIS A 306 -20.41 -34.10 10.30
C HIS A 306 -20.76 -32.89 9.43
N GLU A 307 -19.95 -32.73 8.39
CA GLU A 307 -19.84 -31.65 7.41
C GLU A 307 -21.16 -31.28 6.70
N PRO A 308 -21.35 -30.00 6.30
CA PRO A 308 -22.46 -29.62 5.45
C PRO A 308 -22.20 -30.05 4.00
N SER A 309 -23.18 -30.77 3.48
CA SER A 309 -23.29 -31.21 2.09
C SER A 309 -23.40 -30.05 1.10
N SER A 310 -22.89 -30.33 -0.09
CA SER A 310 -22.84 -29.54 -1.31
C SER A 310 -24.19 -28.98 -1.74
N ASN A 311 -24.30 -27.65 -1.84
CA ASN A 311 -25.34 -26.98 -2.63
C ASN A 311 -24.72 -26.32 -3.88
N ILE A 312 -24.81 -27.08 -4.98
CA ILE A 312 -25.21 -26.70 -6.34
C ILE A 312 -24.89 -25.24 -6.76
N ILE A 313 -23.84 -25.11 -7.57
CA ILE A 313 -23.53 -23.99 -8.46
C ILE A 313 -24.30 -24.23 -9.77
N PRO A 314 -25.01 -23.25 -10.36
CA PRO A 314 -25.39 -23.33 -11.76
C PRO A 314 -24.23 -22.83 -12.64
N GLU A 315 -23.75 -23.68 -13.54
CA GLU A 315 -22.78 -23.30 -14.59
C GLU A 315 -23.42 -22.36 -15.63
N PRO A 316 -22.63 -21.44 -16.23
CA PRO A 316 -23.09 -20.51 -17.25
C PRO A 316 -23.14 -21.15 -18.64
N SER A 317 -24.16 -20.80 -19.42
CA SER A 317 -24.30 -21.17 -20.83
C SER A 317 -23.23 -20.48 -21.69
N ASN A 318 -22.39 -21.29 -22.34
CA ASN A 318 -21.55 -20.88 -23.46
C ASN A 318 -22.43 -20.66 -24.70
N ASP A 319 -22.47 -19.42 -25.20
CA ASP A 319 -22.56 -19.14 -26.64
C ASP A 319 -22.47 -17.63 -26.86
N THR A 320 -21.27 -17.08 -27.04
CA THR A 320 -20.98 -16.12 -28.14
C THR A 320 -19.46 -15.97 -28.33
N GLN A 321 -19.01 -16.19 -29.56
CA GLN A 321 -17.62 -16.03 -30.01
C GLN A 321 -17.20 -14.53 -30.10
N PHE A 322 -15.88 -14.34 -30.01
CA PHE A 322 -15.05 -13.12 -29.97
C PHE A 322 -15.33 -12.01 -31.01
N PRO A 323 -14.76 -10.79 -30.84
CA PRO A 323 -13.43 -10.54 -31.42
C PRO A 323 -12.43 -9.76 -30.56
N GLN A 324 -11.16 -9.96 -30.91
CA GLN A 324 -9.94 -9.25 -30.53
C GLN A 324 -10.04 -7.73 -30.79
N ASN A 325 -9.46 -6.88 -29.91
CA ASN A 325 -8.49 -5.81 -30.27
C ASN A 325 -8.20 -4.79 -29.14
N ALA A 326 -6.96 -4.26 -29.18
CA ALA A 326 -6.36 -3.05 -28.56
C ALA A 326 -6.03 -3.12 -27.04
N ILE A 327 -4.80 -2.92 -26.54
CA ILE A 327 -3.73 -1.91 -26.73
C ILE A 327 -4.16 -0.46 -26.39
N ALA A 328 -3.76 -0.01 -25.19
CA ALA A 328 -3.00 1.22 -24.91
C ALA A 328 -2.41 1.15 -23.48
#